data_AF-A0A7Z9WE49-F1
#
_entry.id   AF-A0A7Z9WE49-F1
#
_cell.length_a   1.000
_cell.length_b   1.000
_cell.length_c   1.000
_cell.angle_alpha   90.00
_cell.angle_beta   90.00
_cell.angle_gamma   90.00
#
_symmetry.space_group_name_H-M   'P 1'
#
loop_
_entity.id
_entity.type
_entity.pdbx_description
1 polymer ?
#
loop_
_entity_poly.entity_id
_entity_poly.type
_entity_poly.pdbx_seq_one_letter_code
_entity_poly.pdbx_strand_id
1 'polypeptide(L)'
;QVKKLGSLEQILSMIPGMGQLKKLKQFKPDERELIKVEAIINSMTKEERRNYKIINGSRRRRIAKGSGTTVQDVNRLIKNFVQTKKMMERITKKGLGGMPPFPV
;
A
#
# COMPACT_ATOMS: atom_id res chain seq x y z
N GLN A 1 14.17 27.68 -21.36
CA GLN A 1 13.24 28.28 -20.37
C GLN A 1 13.06 27.30 -19.21
N VAL A 2 13.60 27.61 -18.02
CA VAL A 2 13.61 26.74 -16.82
C VAL A 2 12.89 27.43 -15.62
N LYS A 3 12.25 28.58 -15.86
CA LYS A 3 11.71 29.46 -14.80
C LYS A 3 10.41 28.98 -14.13
N LYS A 4 9.78 27.88 -14.59
CA LYS A 4 8.48 27.42 -14.07
C LYS A 4 8.55 26.30 -13.01
N LEU A 5 9.72 25.70 -12.79
CA LEU A 5 9.89 24.65 -11.75
C LEU A 5 10.17 25.25 -10.36
N GLY A 6 10.88 26.38 -10.26
CA GLY A 6 11.17 27.02 -8.97
C GLY A 6 9.95 27.66 -8.30
N SER A 7 8.98 28.16 -9.08
CA SER A 7 7.80 28.85 -8.55
C SER A 7 6.84 27.91 -7.82
N LEU A 8 6.64 26.69 -8.34
CA LEU A 8 5.82 25.66 -7.67
C LEU A 8 6.46 25.17 -6.35
N GLU A 9 7.78 25.01 -6.34
CA GLU A 9 8.49 24.52 -5.16
C GLU A 9 8.53 25.56 -4.03
N GLN A 10 8.64 26.85 -4.36
CA GLN A 10 8.55 27.96 -3.40
C GLN A 10 7.14 28.10 -2.82
N ILE A 11 6.09 28.03 -3.64
CA ILE A 11 4.69 28.09 -3.15
C ILE A 11 4.41 26.94 -2.18
N LEU A 12 4.89 25.72 -2.48
CA LEU A 12 4.75 24.56 -1.59
C LEU A 12 5.56 24.67 -0.30
N SER A 13 6.56 25.54 -0.25
CA SER A 13 7.43 25.75 0.92
C SER A 13 6.86 26.81 1.88
N MET A 14 5.95 27.66 1.41
CA MET A 14 5.28 28.69 2.21
C MET A 14 3.96 28.23 2.86
N ILE A 15 3.51 27.00 2.58
CA ILE A 15 2.31 26.43 3.22
C ILE A 15 2.72 25.73 4.53
N PRO A 16 2.43 26.30 5.71
CA PRO A 16 2.71 25.66 6.98
C PRO A 16 1.91 24.35 7.10
N GLY A 17 2.57 23.27 7.52
CA GLY A 17 1.98 21.93 7.60
C GLY A 17 2.21 21.03 6.37
N MET A 18 2.68 21.57 5.24
CA MET A 18 2.97 20.77 4.03
C MET A 18 4.34 20.06 4.04
N GLY A 19 5.21 20.34 5.02
CA GLY A 19 6.48 19.62 5.21
C GLY A 19 6.29 18.11 5.38
N GLN A 20 5.14 17.68 5.92
CA GLN A 20 4.77 16.26 6.02
C GLN A 20 4.22 15.69 4.71
N LEU A 21 3.55 16.52 3.90
CA LEU A 21 3.07 16.17 2.55
C LEU A 21 4.21 16.03 1.53
N LYS A 22 5.31 16.78 1.67
CA LYS A 22 6.54 16.53 0.89
C LYS A 22 7.13 15.14 1.15
N LYS A 23 7.07 14.63 2.39
CA LYS A 23 7.44 13.23 2.69
C LYS A 23 6.48 12.21 2.07
N LEU A 24 5.19 12.54 1.97
CA LEU A 24 4.21 11.71 1.27
C LEU A 24 4.42 11.72 -0.25
N LYS A 25 4.83 12.83 -0.87
CA LYS A 25 5.20 12.88 -2.30
C LYS A 25 6.51 12.17 -2.64
N GLN A 26 7.38 11.90 -1.65
CA GLN A 26 8.55 11.03 -1.82
C GLN A 26 8.19 9.54 -1.83
N PHE A 27 6.96 9.15 -1.48
CA PHE A 27 6.40 7.87 -1.89
C PHE A 27 5.97 7.98 -3.37
N LYS A 28 6.94 8.11 -4.28
CA LYS A 28 6.76 7.48 -5.58
C LYS A 28 6.91 5.99 -5.28
N PRO A 29 5.83 5.20 -5.25
CA PRO A 29 6.00 3.76 -5.12
C PRO A 29 6.93 3.35 -6.26
N ASP A 30 8.07 2.75 -5.92
CA ASP A 30 8.98 2.20 -6.92
C ASP A 30 8.15 1.26 -7.80
N GLU A 31 8.16 1.51 -9.11
CA GLU A 31 7.36 0.76 -10.08
C GLU A 31 7.65 -0.75 -9.96
N ARG A 32 8.89 -1.09 -9.58
CA ARG A 32 9.32 -2.47 -9.29
C ARG A 32 8.63 -3.07 -8.06
N GLU A 33 8.40 -2.27 -7.03
CA GLU A 33 7.70 -2.73 -5.83
C GLU A 33 6.20 -2.93 -6.12
N LEU A 34 5.59 -2.09 -6.96
CA LEU A 34 4.21 -2.29 -7.40
C LEU A 34 4.05 -3.59 -8.21
N ILE A 35 4.96 -3.85 -9.15
CA ILE A 35 4.96 -5.10 -9.94
C ILE A 35 5.07 -6.33 -9.03
N LYS A 36 5.94 -6.28 -8.00
CA LYS A 36 6.07 -7.38 -7.03
C LYS A 36 4.78 -7.59 -6.23
N VAL A 37 4.16 -6.50 -5.75
CA VAL A 37 2.90 -6.56 -5.01
C VAL A 37 1.81 -7.18 -5.87
N GLU A 38 1.70 -6.76 -7.13
CA GLU A 38 0.75 -7.31 -8.09
C GLU A 38 1.00 -8.81 -8.35
N ALA A 39 2.25 -9.20 -8.59
CA ALA A 39 2.62 -10.61 -8.81
C ALA A 39 2.28 -11.49 -7.59
N ILE A 40 2.51 -10.99 -6.37
CA ILE A 40 2.15 -11.68 -5.12
C ILE A 40 0.63 -11.88 -5.03
N ILE A 41 -0.15 -10.83 -5.28
CA ILE A 41 -1.62 -10.89 -5.22
C ILE A 41 -2.16 -11.84 -6.30
N ASN A 42 -1.62 -11.78 -7.51
CA ASN A 42 -2.00 -12.65 -8.62
C ASN A 42 -1.73 -14.13 -8.33
N SER A 43 -0.71 -14.44 -7.52
CA SER A 43 -0.36 -15.79 -7.07
C SER A 43 -1.23 -16.34 -5.92
N MET A 44 -2.11 -15.51 -5.35
CA MET A 44 -3.08 -15.93 -4.34
C MET A 44 -4.35 -16.51 -4.96
N THR A 45 -4.97 -17.46 -4.27
CA THR A 45 -6.32 -17.93 -4.62
C THR A 45 -7.38 -16.91 -4.22
N LYS A 46 -8.59 -17.00 -4.81
CA LYS A 46 -9.72 -16.13 -4.47
C LYS A 46 -10.06 -16.17 -2.97
N GLU A 47 -9.95 -17.34 -2.35
CA GLU A 47 -10.18 -17.50 -0.91
C GLU A 47 -9.13 -16.78 -0.06
N GLU A 48 -7.87 -16.86 -0.45
CA GLU A 48 -6.76 -16.22 0.26
C GLU A 48 -6.83 -14.70 0.18
N ARG A 49 -7.23 -14.15 -0.98
CA ARG A 49 -7.46 -12.71 -1.16
C ARG A 49 -8.62 -12.20 -0.28
N ARG A 50 -9.70 -12.97 -0.18
CA ARG A 50 -10.85 -12.62 0.68
C ARG A 50 -10.53 -12.76 2.17
N ASN A 51 -9.72 -13.75 2.53
CA ASN A 51 -9.44 -14.05 3.93
C ASN A 51 -7.95 -14.31 4.18
N TYR A 52 -7.22 -13.25 4.53
CA TYR A 52 -5.79 -13.34 4.87
C TYR A 52 -5.47 -14.32 6.02
N LYS A 53 -6.44 -14.65 6.90
CA LYS A 53 -6.20 -15.52 8.06
C LYS A 53 -5.90 -16.97 7.67
N ILE A 54 -6.33 -17.41 6.48
CA ILE A 54 -6.05 -18.78 6.03
C ILE A 54 -4.60 -18.93 5.50
N ILE A 55 -3.88 -17.83 5.30
CA ILE A 55 -2.53 -17.81 4.73
C ILE A 55 -1.48 -18.25 5.78
N ASN A 56 -1.36 -19.57 5.92
CA ASN A 56 -0.34 -20.24 6.74
C ASN A 56 1.03 -20.31 6.03
N GLY A 57 2.05 -20.85 6.72
CA GLY A 57 3.43 -20.92 6.18
C GLY A 57 3.56 -21.67 4.85
N SER A 58 2.80 -22.76 4.67
CA SER A 58 2.79 -23.52 3.42
C SER A 58 2.25 -22.69 2.26
N ARG A 59 1.13 -21.98 2.46
CA ARG A 59 0.55 -21.08 1.46
C ARG A 59 1.48 -19.91 1.13
N ARG A 60 2.17 -19.32 2.12
CA ARG A 60 3.14 -18.25 1.86
C ARG A 60 4.31 -18.73 1.00
N ARG A 61 4.81 -19.95 1.23
CA ARG A 61 5.85 -20.56 0.39
C ARG A 61 5.37 -20.78 -1.04
N ARG A 62 4.12 -21.26 -1.21
CA ARG A 62 3.51 -21.45 -2.53
C ARG A 62 3.35 -20.10 -3.27
N ILE A 63 2.82 -19.08 -2.60
CA ILE A 63 2.64 -17.74 -3.17
C ILE A 63 3.98 -17.16 -3.58
N ALA A 64 4.98 -17.16 -2.69
CA ALA A 64 6.32 -16.67 -2.96
C ALA A 64 6.97 -17.35 -4.18
N LYS A 65 6.84 -18.68 -4.29
CA LYS A 65 7.33 -19.43 -5.46
C LYS A 65 6.58 -19.07 -6.75
N GLY A 66 5.26 -18.86 -6.67
CA GLY A 66 4.42 -18.47 -7.81
C GLY A 66 4.65 -17.05 -8.29
N SER A 67 4.99 -16.12 -7.39
CA SER A 67 5.23 -14.71 -7.70
C SER A 67 6.68 -14.37 -8.01
N GLY A 68 7.61 -15.32 -7.84
CA GLY A 68 9.05 -15.06 -7.97
C GLY A 68 9.61 -14.14 -6.88
N THR A 69 8.97 -14.12 -5.71
CA THR A 69 9.36 -13.28 -4.57
C THR A 69 9.76 -14.13 -3.36
N THR A 70 10.17 -13.49 -2.27
CA THR A 70 10.51 -14.21 -1.03
C THR A 70 9.28 -14.37 -0.12
N VAL A 71 9.36 -15.31 0.82
CA VAL A 71 8.35 -15.46 1.88
C VAL A 71 8.28 -14.20 2.77
N GLN A 72 9.38 -13.46 2.89
CA GLN A 72 9.45 -12.22 3.66
C GLN A 72 8.64 -11.11 2.99
N ASP A 73 8.68 -11.02 1.65
CA ASP A 73 7.87 -10.07 0.88
C ASP A 73 6.38 -10.32 1.07
N VAL A 74 5.97 -11.60 0.99
CA VAL A 74 4.58 -12.01 1.26
C VAL A 74 4.17 -11.66 2.70
N ASN A 75 5.04 -11.89 3.69
CA ASN A 75 4.79 -11.52 5.07
C ASN A 75 4.60 -10.00 5.25
N ARG A 76 5.45 -9.20 4.58
CA ARG A 76 5.39 -7.74 4.63
C ARG A 76 4.08 -7.23 4.05
N LEU A 77 3.66 -7.77 2.90
CA LEU A 77 2.39 -7.43 2.26
C LEU A 77 1.20 -7.73 3.18
N ILE A 78 1.15 -8.93 3.78
CA ILE A 78 0.07 -9.30 4.70
C ILE A 78 0.06 -8.39 5.94
N LYS A 79 1.22 -8.07 6.52
CA LYS A 79 1.32 -7.17 7.67
C LYS A 79 0.78 -5.77 7.33
N ASN A 80 1.21 -5.21 6.19
CA ASN A 80 0.75 -3.91 5.72
C ASN A 80 -0.76 -3.91 5.51
N PHE A 81 -1.31 -4.96 4.88
CA PHE A 81 -2.76 -5.12 4.70
C PHE A 81 -3.51 -5.16 6.03
N VAL A 82 -3.04 -5.93 7.02
CA VAL A 82 -3.67 -6.00 8.35
C VAL A 82 -3.64 -4.66 9.06
N GLN A 83 -2.55 -3.90 8.94
CA GLN A 83 -2.45 -2.57 9.52
C GLN A 83 -3.42 -1.59 8.86
N THR A 84 -3.48 -1.55 7.53
CA THR A 84 -4.43 -0.71 6.78
C THR A 84 -5.87 -1.09 7.09
N LYS A 85 -6.18 -2.39 7.15
CA LYS A 85 -7.52 -2.88 7.53
C LYS A 85 -7.92 -2.42 8.93
N LYS A 86 -7.03 -2.56 9.93
CA LYS A 86 -7.28 -2.07 11.30
C LYS A 86 -7.49 -0.56 11.34
N MET A 87 -6.77 0.19 10.52
CA MET A 87 -6.97 1.63 10.40
C MET A 87 -8.33 1.96 9.80
N MET A 88 -8.72 1.30 8.70
CA MET A 88 -10.06 1.46 8.10
C MET A 88 -11.15 1.10 9.10
N GLU A 89 -11.05 -0.03 9.80
CA GLU A 89 -12.01 -0.44 10.83
C GLU A 89 -12.14 0.61 11.95
N ARG A 90 -11.02 1.22 12.38
CA ARG A 90 -11.04 2.30 13.40
C ARG A 90 -11.69 3.58 12.86
N ILE A 91 -11.47 3.91 11.59
CA ILE A 91 -12.09 5.08 10.94
C ILE A 91 -13.59 4.87 10.79
N THR A 92 -14.02 3.69 10.32
CA THR A 92 -15.44 3.31 10.22
C THR A 92 -16.12 3.33 11.59
N LYS A 93 -15.45 2.80 12.63
CA LYS A 93 -16.00 2.80 14.01
C LYS A 93 -16.08 4.19 14.65
N LYS A 94 -15.24 5.14 14.25
CA LYS A 94 -15.23 6.52 14.77
C LYS A 94 -16.21 7.47 14.05
N GLY A 95 -17.07 6.97 13.16
CA GLY A 95 -18.14 7.77 12.57
C GLY A 95 -17.70 8.73 11.46
N LEU A 96 -16.49 8.59 10.91
CA LEU A 96 -16.10 9.26 9.67
C LEU A 96 -16.67 8.48 8.47
N GLY A 97 -18.00 8.36 8.44
CA GLY A 97 -18.81 7.57 7.50
C GLY A 97 -18.97 8.21 6.12
N GLY A 98 -17.91 8.79 5.57
CA GLY A 98 -17.93 9.42 4.24
C GLY A 98 -17.02 8.78 3.19
N MET A 99 -16.22 7.77 3.56
CA MET A 99 -15.28 7.16 2.61
C MET A 99 -15.90 5.92 1.97
N PRO A 100 -16.16 5.92 0.64
CA PRO A 100 -16.73 4.77 -0.04
C PRO A 100 -15.79 3.55 0.12
N PRO A 101 -16.34 2.33 0.21
CA PRO A 101 -15.51 1.13 0.23
C PRO A 101 -14.68 1.11 -1.06
N PHE A 102 -13.36 0.93 -0.91
CA PHE A 102 -12.50 0.71 -2.07
C PHE A 102 -13.02 -0.52 -2.84
N PRO A 103 -13.21 -0.41 -4.17
CA PRO A 103 -13.61 -1.56 -4.99
C PRO A 103 -12.52 -2.63 -4.88
N VAL A 104 -12.94 -3.82 -4.45
CA VAL A 104 -12.13 -5.05 -4.42
C VAL A 104 -12.02 -5.69 -5.79
#